data_AF-A0A926GMT6-F1
#
_entry.id   AF-A0A926GMT6-F1
#
_cell.length_a   1.000
_cell.length_b   1.000
_cell.length_c   1.000
_cell.angle_alpha   90.00
_cell.angle_beta   90.00
_cell.angle_gamma   90.00
#
_symmetry.space_group_name_H-M   'P 1'
#
loop_
_entity.id
_entity.type
_entity.pdbx_description
1 polymer ?
#
loop_
_entity_poly.entity_id
_entity_poly.type
_entity_poly.pdbx_seq_one_letter_code
_entity_poly.pdbx_strand_id
1 'polypeptide(L)'
;MMVNVVILAAGLLSSTADDMPLLPDAAAYSEMATEWLLDGRTLPPDYRIRLLEMSPEARMQTLIFLRRAGLLRADAWSLQDIMRPANVTEVPE
;
A
#
# COMPACT_ATOMS: atom_id res chain seq x y z
N MET A 1 18.39 -3.46 -47.58
CA MET A 1 17.36 -3.16 -46.57
C MET A 1 17.95 -3.46 -45.21
N MET A 2 18.38 -2.45 -44.45
CA MET A 2 18.79 -2.58 -43.05
C MET A 2 17.95 -1.59 -42.26
N VAL A 3 16.97 -2.08 -41.52
CA VAL A 3 16.14 -1.26 -40.64
C VAL A 3 16.93 -1.10 -39.35
N ASN A 4 17.50 0.09 -39.16
CA ASN A 4 18.23 0.46 -37.95
C ASN A 4 17.19 0.83 -36.89
N VAL A 5 16.89 -0.10 -35.98
CA VAL A 5 15.98 0.15 -34.86
C VAL A 5 16.78 0.85 -33.76
N VAL A 6 16.68 2.18 -33.73
CA VAL A 6 17.12 2.97 -32.57
C VAL A 6 16.01 2.87 -31.52
N ILE A 7 16.22 2.02 -30.51
CA ILE A 7 15.41 2.04 -29.29
C ILE A 7 15.83 3.28 -28.51
N LEU A 8 15.08 4.37 -28.68
CA LEU A 8 15.23 5.55 -27.84
C LEU A 8 14.73 5.18 -26.44
N ALA A 9 15.66 4.80 -25.55
CA ALA A 9 15.41 4.67 -24.12
C ALA A 9 15.12 6.07 -23.57
N ALA A 10 13.86 6.51 -23.68
CA ALA A 10 13.35 7.69 -23.01
C ALA A 10 13.16 7.37 -21.51
N GLY A 11 14.28 7.17 -20.82
CA GLY A 11 14.37 7.15 -19.37
C GLY A 11 14.27 8.56 -18.80
N LEU A 12 13.09 9.16 -18.90
CA LEU A 12 12.78 10.42 -18.22
C LEU A 12 11.91 10.08 -17.01
N LEU A 13 12.59 9.81 -15.89
CA LEU A 13 12.15 10.06 -14.52
C LEU A 13 10.66 9.77 -14.26
N SER A 14 10.28 8.49 -14.26
CA SER A 14 9.18 8.09 -13.37
C SER A 14 9.75 8.16 -11.96
N SER A 15 9.54 9.28 -11.27
CA SER A 15 9.59 9.29 -9.81
C SER A 15 8.46 8.37 -9.35
N THR A 16 8.73 7.07 -9.28
CA THR A 16 7.79 6.15 -8.66
C THR A 16 7.70 6.59 -7.21
N ALA A 17 6.49 6.78 -6.70
CA ALA A 17 6.27 7.00 -5.28
C ALA A 17 6.81 5.86 -4.38
N ASP A 18 7.51 4.86 -4.96
CA ASP A 18 8.19 3.78 -4.25
C ASP A 18 9.42 4.25 -3.47
N ASP A 19 10.09 5.33 -3.91
CA ASP A 19 11.29 5.82 -3.22
C ASP A 19 10.97 6.68 -1.98
N MET A 20 9.68 6.97 -1.75
CA MET A 20 9.27 7.61 -0.50
C MET A 20 9.17 6.55 0.60
N PRO A 21 9.92 6.72 1.71
CA PRO A 21 9.82 5.80 2.83
C PRO A 21 8.38 5.78 3.34
N LEU A 22 7.86 4.57 3.56
CA LEU A 22 6.56 4.38 4.20
C LEU A 22 6.59 4.97 5.62
N LEU A 23 5.46 5.51 6.06
CA LEU A 23 5.25 5.80 7.47
C LEU A 23 5.47 4.53 8.30
N PRO A 24 5.95 4.64 9.55
CA PRO A 24 6.30 3.48 10.37
C PRO A 24 5.19 2.42 10.45
N ASP A 25 3.95 2.85 10.70
CA ASP A 25 2.79 1.95 10.79
C ASP A 25 2.48 1.27 9.45
N ALA A 26 2.64 2.01 8.35
CA ALA A 26 2.43 1.49 7.01
C ALA A 26 3.51 0.47 6.64
N ALA A 27 4.76 0.73 7.01
CA ALA A 27 5.88 -0.19 6.78
C ALA A 27 5.69 -1.49 7.57
N ALA A 28 5.39 -1.39 8.88
CA ALA A 28 5.17 -2.54 9.74
C ALA A 28 4.03 -3.43 9.24
N TYR A 29 2.91 -2.83 8.82
CA TYR A 29 1.80 -3.60 8.29
C TYR A 29 2.12 -4.22 6.92
N SER A 30 2.81 -3.47 6.06
CA SER A 30 3.21 -3.94 4.73
C SER A 30 4.16 -5.14 4.83
N GLU A 31 5.07 -5.13 5.80
CA GLU A 31 5.98 -6.24 6.09
C GLU A 31 5.22 -7.48 6.58
N MET A 32 4.35 -7.31 7.60
CA MET A 32 3.49 -8.40 8.10
C MET A 32 2.63 -8.99 6.97
N ALA A 33 1.99 -8.15 6.17
CA ALA A 33 1.17 -8.59 5.05
C ALA A 33 2.01 -9.38 4.03
N THR A 34 3.21 -8.89 3.71
CA THR A 34 4.14 -9.56 2.80
C THR A 34 4.51 -10.95 3.30
N GLU A 35 4.85 -11.09 4.59
CA GLU A 35 5.17 -12.38 5.20
C GLU A 35 4.02 -13.40 5.04
N TRP A 36 2.79 -13.00 5.38
CA TRP A 36 1.62 -13.88 5.23
C TRP A 36 1.43 -14.36 3.79
N LEU A 37 1.65 -13.47 2.84
CA LEU A 37 1.40 -13.75 1.43
C LEU A 37 2.52 -14.56 0.80
N LEU A 38 3.77 -14.40 1.26
CA LEU A 38 4.88 -15.28 0.88
C LEU A 38 4.66 -16.72 1.39
N ASP A 39 3.97 -16.90 2.51
CA ASP A 39 3.53 -18.22 2.98
C ASP A 39 2.32 -18.78 2.21
N GLY A 40 1.83 -18.06 1.19
CA GLY A 40 0.64 -18.45 0.42
C GLY A 40 -0.68 -18.27 1.17
N ARG A 41 -0.68 -17.62 2.34
CA ARG A 41 -1.89 -17.27 3.09
C ARG A 41 -2.53 -16.00 2.51
N THR A 42 -3.84 -15.84 2.68
CA THR A 42 -4.51 -14.56 2.39
C THR A 42 -4.29 -13.57 3.53
N LEU A 43 -4.58 -12.29 3.30
CA LEU A 43 -4.64 -11.31 4.40
C LEU A 43 -5.56 -11.80 5.53
N PRO A 44 -5.26 -11.44 6.79
CA PRO A 44 -6.12 -11.76 7.95
C PRO A 44 -7.57 -11.30 7.73
N PRO A 45 -8.59 -12.01 8.24
CA PRO A 45 -9.99 -11.61 8.03
C PRO A 45 -10.33 -10.24 8.63
N ASP A 46 -9.60 -9.80 9.64
CA ASP A 46 -9.72 -8.51 10.32
C ASP A 46 -8.85 -7.41 9.69
N TYR A 47 -8.19 -7.66 8.55
CA TYR A 47 -7.27 -6.71 7.92
C TYR A 47 -7.88 -5.31 7.72
N ARG A 48 -9.17 -5.26 7.33
CA ARG A 48 -9.89 -4.02 7.08
C ARG A 48 -10.04 -3.18 8.36
N ILE A 49 -10.27 -3.84 9.50
CA ILE A 49 -10.40 -3.16 10.80
C ILE A 49 -9.06 -2.55 11.19
N ARG A 50 -7.97 -3.32 11.12
CA ARG A 50 -6.62 -2.84 11.45
C ARG A 50 -6.20 -1.66 10.58
N LEU A 51 -6.47 -1.71 9.28
CA LEU A 51 -6.20 -0.59 8.37
C LEU A 51 -7.00 0.66 8.74
N LEU A 52 -8.23 0.50 9.23
CA LEU A 52 -9.08 1.60 9.65
C LEU A 52 -8.68 2.23 11.00
N GLU A 53 -7.86 1.54 11.79
CA GLU A 53 -7.26 2.08 13.02
C GLU A 53 -6.02 2.93 12.73
N MET A 54 -5.39 2.76 11.57
CA MET A 54 -4.26 3.60 11.14
C MET A 54 -4.70 5.03 10.86
N SER A 55 -3.74 5.97 10.91
CA SER A 55 -3.96 7.30 10.37
C SER A 55 -4.35 7.22 8.87
N PRO A 56 -5.13 8.19 8.34
CA PRO A 56 -5.50 8.22 6.93
C PRO A 56 -4.29 8.13 5.98
N GLU A 57 -3.18 8.77 6.35
CA GLU A 57 -1.94 8.82 5.58
C GLU A 57 -1.26 7.44 5.52
N ALA A 58 -1.05 6.81 6.68
CA ALA A 58 -0.46 5.47 6.75
C ALA A 58 -1.35 4.41 6.07
N ARG A 59 -2.67 4.53 6.22
CA ARG A 59 -3.65 3.69 5.54
C ARG A 59 -3.52 3.80 4.02
N MET A 60 -3.46 5.02 3.49
CA MET A 60 -3.33 5.25 2.05
C MET A 60 -2.05 4.64 1.50
N GLN A 61 -0.91 4.85 2.18
CA GLN A 61 0.37 4.27 1.77
C GLN A 61 0.34 2.74 1.76
N THR A 62 -0.23 2.13 2.81
CA THR A 62 -0.37 0.68 2.92
C THR A 62 -1.25 0.11 1.80
N LEU A 63 -2.40 0.74 1.52
CA LEU A 63 -3.30 0.32 0.45
C LEU A 63 -2.64 0.39 -0.93
N ILE A 64 -1.86 1.45 -1.19
CA ILE A 64 -1.09 1.60 -2.43
C ILE A 64 -0.05 0.49 -2.55
N PHE A 65 0.73 0.24 -1.49
CA PHE A 65 1.74 -0.82 -1.45
C PHE A 65 1.11 -2.19 -1.77
N LEU A 66 0.08 -2.58 -1.02
CA LEU A 66 -0.59 -3.87 -1.18
C LEU A 66 -1.21 -4.03 -2.58
N ARG A 67 -1.77 -2.96 -3.16
CA ARG A 67 -2.35 -3.03 -4.50
C ARG A 67 -1.28 -3.22 -5.58
N ARG A 68 -0.14 -2.53 -5.45
CA ARG A 68 1.00 -2.65 -6.38
C ARG A 68 1.64 -4.02 -6.31
N ALA A 69 1.77 -4.58 -5.11
CA ALA A 69 2.31 -5.91 -4.91
C ALA A 69 1.34 -7.03 -5.37
N GLY A 70 0.15 -6.68 -5.88
CA GLY A 70 -0.86 -7.66 -6.33
C GLY A 70 -1.56 -8.38 -5.17
N LEU A 71 -1.40 -7.85 -3.96
CA LEU A 71 -1.78 -8.46 -2.68
C LEU A 71 -3.21 -8.10 -2.25
N LEU A 72 -3.77 -7.04 -2.82
CA LEU A 72 -5.12 -6.57 -2.52
C LEU A 72 -6.08 -6.94 -3.66
N ARG A 73 -6.66 -8.15 -3.58
CA ARG A 73 -7.72 -8.65 -4.49
C ARG A 73 -9.15 -8.37 -3.99
N ALA A 74 -9.27 -7.80 -2.80
CA ALA A 74 -10.56 -7.49 -2.19
C ALA A 74 -11.26 -6.30 -2.88
N ASP A 75 -12.53 -6.10 -2.53
CA ASP A 75 -13.33 -4.98 -3.00
C ASP A 75 -12.63 -3.63 -2.84
N ALA A 76 -12.92 -2.72 -3.77
CA ALA A 76 -12.39 -1.37 -3.74
C ALA A 76 -12.73 -0.68 -2.41
N TRP A 77 -11.76 0.06 -1.87
CA TRP A 77 -11.97 0.92 -0.71
C TRP A 77 -12.72 2.19 -1.12
N SER A 78 -13.73 2.58 -0.32
CA SER A 78 -14.42 3.85 -0.54
C SER A 78 -13.52 5.02 -0.14
N LEU A 79 -13.69 6.18 -0.77
CA LEU A 79 -12.96 7.39 -0.38
C LEU A 79 -13.22 7.75 1.09
N GLN A 80 -14.45 7.53 1.56
CA GLN A 80 -14.82 7.77 2.96
C GLN A 80 -14.03 6.87 3.91
N ASP A 81 -13.85 5.59 3.59
CA ASP A 81 -13.03 4.68 4.39
C ASP A 81 -11.55 5.06 4.37
N ILE A 82 -11.03 5.53 3.23
CA ILE A 82 -9.62 5.94 3.10
C ILE A 82 -9.34 7.18 3.96
N MET A 83 -10.24 8.16 3.94
CA MET A 83 -10.06 9.44 4.64
C MET A 83 -10.55 9.42 6.10
N ARG A 84 -11.17 8.32 6.56
CA ARG A 84 -11.71 8.22 7.91
C ARG A 84 -10.61 8.46 8.95
N PRO A 85 -10.80 9.36 9.93
CA PRO A 85 -9.82 9.51 11.01
C PRO A 85 -9.62 8.18 11.74
N ALA A 86 -8.40 7.96 12.22
CA ALA A 86 -8.11 6.84 13.11
C ALA A 86 -9.03 6.93 14.34
N ASN A 87 -9.53 5.80 14.81
CA ASN A 87 -10.26 5.77 16.07
C ASN A 87 -9.23 5.91 17.20
N VAL A 88 -8.83 7.14 17.50
CA VAL A 88 -8.02 7.45 18.67
C VAL A 88 -8.96 7.26 19.85
N THR A 89 -8.93 6.09 20.47
CA THR A 89 -9.50 5.94 21.81
C THR A 89 -8.69 6.88 22.69
N GLU A 90 -9.21 8.09 22.95
CA GLU A 90 -8.66 8.98 23.96
C GLU A 90 -8.59 8.19 25.27
N VAL A 91 -7.37 7.87 25.71
CA VAL A 91 -7.16 7.38 27.07
C VAL A 91 -7.37 8.61 27.96
N PRO A 92 -8.41 8.65 28.81
CA PRO A 92 -8.59 9.78 29.71
C PRO A 92 -7.41 9.82 30.69
N GLU A 93 -6.78 10.98 30.82
CA GLU A 93 -5.70 11.27 31.78
C GLU A 93 -6.14 11.09 33.25
#